data_AF-A0A5B0UZM6-F1
#
_entry.id   AF-A0A5B0UZM6-F1
#
_cell.length_a   1.000
_cell.length_b   1.000
_cell.length_c   1.000
_cell.angle_alpha   90.00
_cell.angle_beta   90.00
_cell.angle_gamma   90.00
#
_symmetry.space_group_name_H-M   'P 1'
#
loop_
_entity.id
_entity.type
_entity.pdbx_description
1 polymer ?
#
loop_
_entity_poly.entity_id
_entity_poly.type
_entity_poly.pdbx_seq_one_letter_code
_entity_poly.pdbx_strand_id
1 'polypeptide(L)'
;HLRQVFSTQMGLSDQDIVALSGGHTLGRCHKDRSGFEGAWTSNPLIFDNSYFKELLSGEKEGLLQLPSDKALLSDPSFRPLVDKYAADEDAFFADYAEAHLKLSELGFAEA
;
A
#
# COMPACT_ATOMS: atom_id res chain seq x y z
N HIS A 1 -7.77 12.09 -3.25
CA HIS A 1 -8.65 10.92 -3.43
C HIS A 1 -8.46 9.90 -2.32
N LEU A 2 -7.24 9.38 -2.07
CA LEU A 2 -6.98 8.39 -1.00
C LEU A 2 -7.61 8.77 0.36
N ARG A 3 -7.30 9.95 0.92
CA ARG A 3 -7.92 10.42 2.18
C ARG A 3 -9.44 10.56 2.13
N GLN A 4 -10.03 10.85 0.98
CA GLN A 4 -11.49 10.94 0.85
C GLN A 4 -12.14 9.57 1.08
N VAL A 5 -11.54 8.51 0.55
CA VAL A 5 -12.04 7.14 0.74
C VAL A 5 -11.67 6.65 2.13
N PHE A 6 -10.37 6.54 2.41
CA PHE A 6 -9.91 5.88 3.63
C PHE A 6 -10.15 6.71 4.89
N SER A 7 -9.90 8.01 4.88
CA SER A 7 -10.07 8.82 6.09
C SER A 7 -11.50 9.30 6.26
N THR A 8 -12.11 9.90 5.24
CA THR A 8 -13.46 10.46 5.37
C THR A 8 -14.55 9.40 5.39
N GLN A 9 -14.47 8.36 4.56
CA GLN A 9 -15.53 7.34 4.50
C GLN A 9 -15.27 6.16 5.43
N MET A 10 -14.01 5.76 5.63
CA MET A 10 -13.66 4.57 6.42
C MET A 10 -13.08 4.90 7.81
N GLY A 11 -12.77 6.17 8.12
CA GLY A 11 -12.20 6.55 9.42
C GLY A 11 -10.74 6.13 9.63
N LEU A 12 -10.02 5.75 8.56
CA LEU A 12 -8.64 5.27 8.62
C LEU A 12 -7.62 6.41 8.48
N SER A 13 -6.52 6.29 9.23
CA SER A 13 -5.47 7.30 9.30
C SER A 13 -4.54 7.28 8.07
N ASP A 14 -3.71 8.31 7.92
CA ASP A 14 -2.67 8.34 6.89
C ASP A 14 -1.68 7.16 7.02
N GLN A 15 -1.40 6.69 8.25
CA GLN A 15 -0.58 5.51 8.50
C GLN A 15 -1.23 4.24 7.95
N ASP A 16 -2.53 4.08 8.21
CA ASP A 16 -3.30 2.93 7.74
C ASP A 16 -3.36 2.90 6.20
N ILE A 17 -3.52 4.06 5.54
CA ILE A 17 -3.52 4.17 4.07
C ILE A 17 -2.21 3.62 3.48
N VAL A 18 -1.07 4.10 3.98
CA VAL A 18 0.25 3.71 3.44
C VAL A 18 0.54 2.26 3.75
N ALA A 19 0.23 1.80 4.97
CA ALA A 19 0.41 0.40 5.36
C ALA A 19 -0.43 -0.53 4.46
N LEU A 20 -1.74 -0.28 4.33
CA LEU A 20 -2.64 -1.10 3.52
C LEU A 20 -2.27 -1.08 2.02
N SER A 21 -1.73 0.02 1.50
CA SER A 21 -1.19 0.07 0.14
C SER A 21 -0.06 -0.95 -0.08
N GLY A 22 0.69 -1.27 0.98
CA GLY A 22 1.68 -2.35 0.99
C GLY A 22 1.11 -3.73 0.69
N GLY A 23 -0.21 -3.93 0.73
CA GLY A 23 -0.86 -5.15 0.27
C GLY A 23 -0.57 -5.49 -1.20
N HIS A 24 -0.25 -4.48 -2.02
CA HIS A 24 0.22 -4.67 -3.40
C HIS A 24 1.58 -5.39 -3.51
N THR A 25 2.27 -5.64 -2.39
CA THR A 25 3.45 -6.54 -2.38
C THR A 25 3.09 -7.94 -2.90
N LEU A 26 1.81 -8.34 -2.76
CA LEU A 26 1.24 -9.56 -3.32
C LEU A 26 0.47 -9.30 -4.62
N GLY A 27 0.55 -10.27 -5.52
CA GLY A 27 -0.30 -10.35 -6.70
C GLY A 27 0.12 -9.43 -7.83
N ARG A 28 -0.84 -9.14 -8.71
CA ARG A 28 -0.65 -8.40 -9.94
C ARG A 28 -1.97 -7.84 -10.48
N CYS A 29 -1.89 -6.78 -11.26
CA CYS A 29 -3.00 -6.37 -12.12
C CYS A 29 -3.11 -7.29 -13.34
N HIS A 30 -4.35 -7.40 -13.83
CA HIS A 30 -4.69 -8.10 -15.06
C HIS A 30 -5.52 -7.17 -15.95
N LYS A 31 -5.14 -7.10 -17.24
CA LYS A 31 -5.70 -6.15 -18.21
C LYS A 31 -7.20 -6.31 -18.41
N ASP A 32 -7.70 -7.54 -18.35
CA ASP A 32 -9.12 -7.90 -18.50
C ASP A 32 -9.99 -7.57 -17.26
N ARG A 33 -9.38 -7.14 -16.15
CA ARG A 33 -10.09 -6.73 -14.92
C ARG A 33 -10.01 -5.23 -14.70
N SER A 34 -8.79 -4.71 -14.61
CA SER A 34 -8.52 -3.31 -14.19
C SER A 34 -8.07 -2.40 -15.34
N GLY A 35 -7.73 -2.96 -16.50
CA GLY A 35 -7.05 -2.25 -17.58
C GLY A 35 -5.53 -2.12 -17.39
N PHE A 36 -5.01 -2.32 -16.18
CA PHE A 36 -3.57 -2.39 -15.87
C PHE A 36 -3.05 -3.83 -15.93
N GLU A 37 -1.74 -4.00 -16.12
CA GLU A 37 -1.10 -5.31 -16.25
C GLU A 37 0.26 -5.31 -15.54
N GLY A 38 0.58 -6.40 -14.84
CA GLY A 38 1.89 -6.60 -14.19
C GLY A 38 1.82 -6.65 -12.67
N ALA A 39 2.90 -7.16 -12.07
CA ALA A 39 3.09 -7.24 -10.62
C ALA A 39 3.83 -6.01 -10.11
N TRP A 40 3.65 -5.65 -8.84
CA TRP A 40 4.42 -4.58 -8.20
C TRP A 40 5.80 -5.03 -7.74
N THR A 41 5.96 -6.33 -7.47
CA THR A 41 7.20 -6.92 -6.94
C THR A 41 7.67 -8.06 -7.84
N SER A 42 8.96 -8.39 -7.77
CA SER A 42 9.52 -9.54 -8.50
C SER A 42 9.10 -10.90 -7.92
N ASN A 43 8.56 -10.92 -6.71
CA ASN A 43 8.14 -12.08 -5.93
C ASN A 43 6.68 -11.93 -5.46
N PRO A 44 5.69 -11.90 -6.38
CA PRO A 44 4.29 -11.53 -6.08
C PRO A 44 3.50 -12.53 -5.21
N LEU A 45 4.17 -13.56 -4.66
CA LEU A 45 3.59 -14.55 -3.75
C LEU A 45 4.22 -14.52 -2.35
N ILE A 46 5.12 -13.55 -2.10
CA ILE A 46 5.79 -13.37 -0.81
C ILE A 46 5.29 -12.06 -0.20
N PHE A 47 4.81 -12.12 1.04
CA PHE A 47 4.41 -10.94 1.78
C PHE A 47 5.64 -10.38 2.50
N ASP A 48 6.18 -9.28 1.97
CA ASP A 48 7.37 -8.58 2.46
C ASP A 48 7.24 -7.06 2.18
N ASN A 49 8.25 -6.27 2.52
CA ASN A 49 8.24 -4.82 2.26
C ASN A 49 8.73 -4.42 0.85
N SER A 50 8.84 -5.34 -0.11
CA SER A 50 9.37 -5.08 -1.45
C SER A 50 8.56 -4.03 -2.21
N TYR A 51 7.24 -3.96 -2.00
CA TYR A 51 6.40 -2.91 -2.58
C TYR A 51 6.97 -1.50 -2.36
N PHE A 52 7.36 -1.16 -1.13
CA PHE A 52 7.88 0.18 -0.82
C PHE A 52 9.28 0.40 -1.39
N LYS A 53 10.12 -0.65 -1.38
CA LYS A 53 11.46 -0.61 -2.00
C LYS A 53 11.37 -0.37 -3.51
N GLU A 54 10.47 -1.08 -4.19
CA GLU A 54 10.24 -0.93 -5.62
C GLU A 54 9.67 0.46 -5.94
N LEU A 55 8.72 0.95 -5.14
CA LEU A 55 8.15 2.28 -5.29
C LEU A 55 9.22 3.39 -5.21
N LEU A 56 10.12 3.33 -4.22
CA LEU A 56 11.21 4.29 -4.06
C LEU A 56 12.29 4.21 -5.15
N SER A 57 12.47 3.03 -5.75
CA SER A 57 13.48 2.82 -6.79
C SER A 57 13.08 3.35 -8.17
N GLY A 58 11.83 3.82 -8.32
CA GLY A 58 11.28 4.31 -9.58
C GLY A 58 10.75 3.18 -10.48
N GLU A 59 10.28 3.56 -11.67
CA GLU A 59 9.71 2.59 -12.61
C GLU A 59 10.78 1.65 -13.18
N LYS A 60 10.49 0.35 -13.18
CA LYS A 60 11.33 -0.70 -13.76
C LYS A 60 10.54 -1.47 -14.81
N GLU A 61 11.22 -1.88 -15.88
CA GLU A 61 10.60 -2.74 -16.88
C GLU A 61 10.09 -4.03 -16.23
N GLY A 62 8.83 -4.39 -16.52
CA GLY A 62 8.18 -5.58 -15.98
C GLY A 62 7.51 -5.41 -14.61
N LEU A 63 7.70 -4.28 -13.92
CA LEU A 63 6.98 -3.96 -12.69
C LEU A 63 5.95 -2.84 -12.88
N LEU A 64 4.90 -2.89 -12.08
CA LEU A 64 3.79 -1.97 -12.11
C LEU A 64 3.89 -0.93 -10.98
N GLN A 65 3.54 0.32 -11.29
CA GLN A 65 3.19 1.33 -10.31
C GLN A 65 1.94 2.08 -10.80
N LEU A 66 0.83 1.96 -10.08
CA LEU A 66 -0.38 2.70 -10.39
C LEU A 66 -0.22 4.19 -10.03
N PRO A 67 -1.04 5.08 -10.61
CA PRO A 67 -1.09 6.47 -10.18
C PRO A 67 -1.35 6.63 -8.67
N SER A 68 -2.11 5.70 -8.06
CA SER A 68 -2.36 5.69 -6.61
C SER A 68 -1.12 5.36 -5.79
N ASP A 69 -0.26 4.45 -6.25
CA ASP A 69 0.99 4.12 -5.55
C ASP A 69 1.95 5.32 -5.61
N LYS A 70 2.09 5.93 -6.79
CA LYS A 70 2.94 7.10 -6.98
C LYS A 70 2.47 8.32 -6.16
N ALA A 71 1.17 8.43 -5.89
CA ALA A 71 0.64 9.49 -5.05
C ALA A 71 1.17 9.42 -3.60
N LEU A 72 1.61 8.25 -3.13
CA LEU A 72 2.24 8.10 -1.82
C LEU A 72 3.62 8.79 -1.74
N LEU A 73 4.31 8.92 -2.88
CA LEU A 73 5.64 9.54 -2.94
C LEU A 73 5.60 11.07 -2.95
N SER A 74 4.51 11.66 -3.46
CA SER A 74 4.37 13.11 -3.61
C SER A 74 3.69 13.79 -2.42
N ASP A 75 3.01 13.03 -1.57
CA ASP A 75 2.33 13.55 -0.39
C ASP A 75 3.30 13.68 0.81
N PRO A 76 3.43 14.86 1.44
CA PRO A 76 4.36 15.07 2.55
C PRO A 76 4.09 14.24 3.80
N SER A 77 2.87 13.76 4.00
CA SER A 77 2.51 12.93 5.17
C SER A 77 2.65 11.45 4.87
N PHE A 78 2.47 11.03 3.62
CA PHE A 78 2.66 9.63 3.21
C PHE A 78 4.13 9.29 2.96
N ARG A 79 4.89 10.20 2.37
CA ARG A 79 6.27 9.92 1.96
C ARG A 79 7.16 9.41 3.12
N PRO A 80 7.14 10.00 4.33
CA PRO A 80 7.93 9.48 5.45
C PRO A 80 7.56 8.05 5.85
N LEU A 81 6.30 7.65 5.69
CA LEU A 81 5.84 6.28 5.96
C LEU A 81 6.33 5.29 4.89
N VAL A 82 6.34 5.70 3.62
CA VAL A 82 6.95 4.91 2.53
C VAL A 82 8.44 4.69 2.82
N ASP A 83 9.16 5.75 3.20
CA ASP A 83 10.58 5.66 3.56
C ASP A 83 10.79 4.75 4.80
N LYS A 84 9.94 4.87 5.83
CA LYS A 84 9.95 4.01 7.03
C LYS A 84 9.78 2.53 6.65
N TYR A 85 8.74 2.19 5.91
CA TYR A 85 8.42 0.80 5.60
C TYR A 85 9.40 0.16 4.63
N ALA A 86 10.01 0.94 3.72
CA ALA A 86 11.08 0.42 2.88
C ALA A 86 12.35 0.08 3.67
N ALA A 87 12.64 0.84 4.74
CA ALA A 87 13.81 0.65 5.59
C ALA A 87 13.61 -0.42 6.67
N ASP A 88 12.37 -0.60 7.15
CA ASP A 88 12.04 -1.45 8.29
C ASP A 88 10.78 -2.29 8.00
N GLU A 89 11.00 -3.58 7.73
CA GLU A 89 9.93 -4.53 7.43
C GLU A 89 9.10 -4.89 8.67
N ASP A 90 9.72 -4.97 9.85
CA ASP A 90 9.00 -5.27 11.09
C ASP A 90 8.03 -4.14 11.42
N ALA A 91 8.46 -2.90 11.22
CA ALA A 91 7.58 -1.74 11.37
C ALA A 91 6.44 -1.72 10.35
N PHE A 92 6.69 -2.16 9.11
CA PHE A 92 5.63 -2.36 8.12
C PHE A 92 4.63 -3.43 8.57
N PHE A 93 5.11 -4.59 9.01
CA PHE A 93 4.24 -5.70 9.42
C PHE A 93 3.39 -5.34 10.64
N ALA A 94 3.95 -4.64 11.61
CA ALA A 94 3.21 -4.15 12.77
C ALA A 94 2.06 -3.21 12.35
N ASP A 95 2.37 -2.18 11.55
CA ASP A 95 1.38 -1.20 11.12
C ASP A 95 0.37 -1.81 10.12
N TYR A 96 0.79 -2.77 9.29
CA TYR A 96 -0.10 -3.50 8.39
C TYR A 96 -1.10 -4.36 9.17
N ALA A 97 -0.65 -5.10 10.17
CA ALA A 97 -1.53 -5.93 10.98
C ALA A 97 -2.59 -5.08 11.70
N GLU A 98 -2.19 -3.94 12.27
CA GLU A 98 -3.10 -2.98 12.89
C GLU A 98 -4.11 -2.42 11.89
N ALA A 99 -3.64 -1.94 10.74
CA ALA A 99 -4.50 -1.34 9.73
C ALA A 99 -5.47 -2.35 9.09
N HIS A 100 -5.01 -3.58 8.84
CA HIS A 100 -5.84 -4.65 8.27
C HIS A 100 -6.89 -5.12 9.28
N LEU A 101 -6.56 -5.18 10.58
CA LEU A 101 -7.54 -5.45 11.63
C LEU A 101 -8.66 -4.40 11.62
N LYS A 102 -8.29 -3.10 11.68
CA LYS A 102 -9.26 -1.99 11.61
C LYS A 102 -10.13 -2.09 10.37
N LEU A 103 -9.53 -2.34 9.20
CA LEU A 103 -10.24 -2.50 7.93
C LEU A 103 -11.24 -3.67 7.98
N SER A 104 -10.84 -4.80 8.55
CA SER A 104 -11.67 -6.01 8.61
C SER A 104 -12.86 -5.90 9.56
N GLU A 105 -12.77 -5.02 10.56
CA GLU A 105 -13.80 -4.81 11.59
C GLU A 105 -14.64 -3.55 11.36
N LEU A 106 -14.47 -2.86 10.23
CA LEU A 106 -15.27 -1.68 9.89
C LEU A 106 -16.77 -1.99 9.96
N GLY A 107 -17.47 -1.32 10.89
CA GLY A 107 -18.91 -1.46 11.08
C GLY A 107 -19.35 -2.71 11.86
N PHE A 108 -18.42 -3.48 12.43
CA PHE A 108 -18.71 -4.72 13.15
C PHE A 108 -18.96 -4.54 14.66
N ALA A 109 -18.27 -3.61 15.34
CA ALA A 109 -18.47 -3.27 16.75
C ALA A 109 -18.30 -1.75 16.97
N GLU A 110 -18.74 -1.21 18.11
CA GLU A 110 -18.49 0.21 18.44
C GLU A 110 -16.98 0.46 18.48
N ALA A 111 -16.50 1.24 17.51
CA ALA A 111 -15.13 1.71 17.37
C ALA A 111 -14.97 3.12 17.95
#